data_AF-A0A1A8Q4I7-F1
#
_entry.id   AF-A0A1A8Q4I7-F1
#
_cell.length_a   1.000
_cell.length_b   1.000
_cell.length_c   1.000
_cell.angle_alpha   90.00
_cell.angle_beta   90.00
_cell.angle_gamma   90.00
#
_symmetry.space_group_name_H-M   'P 1'
#
loop_
_entity.id
_entity.type
_entity.pdbx_description
1 polymer ?
#
loop_
_entity_poly.entity_id
_entity_poly.type
_entity_poly.pdbx_seq_one_letter_code
_entity_poly.pdbx_strand_id
1 'polypeptide(L)'
;AALCAAIAFSLFRSDEDQTKEDEMILLLKKAKLSIHRGQLQAASSFFHQVLVLAHQTHNNQAIIYTYCQMANLAFVQGQLDSAEKLFKAAMNFMLVGGAPQDDNAIIEMSLKLATIYAEQNKLELAEHGFMFCTESLEAKLEKHKELPEEEKTEEQEALRKETRLLLGLCLDSRARYRASALRLTQAAQDYQNALDICRQEQGETHPQTVVLMSDLATILDLQGRHDEALVLVQHAVHLSQSVGHPDHHVLLGNMAGILLHTGQLEDSVRFYQEALGLARQAGDQEAMNHIKDGLKEVEKRRSQERYEKRGSTTMKEPEHGSV
;
A
#
# COMPACT_ATOMS: atom_id res chain seq x y z
N ALA A 1 -35.32 -28.70 26.06
CA ALA A 1 -35.48 -27.59 27.01
C ALA A 1 -34.12 -26.92 27.23
N ALA A 2 -33.80 -25.92 26.40
CA ALA A 2 -32.75 -24.91 26.61
C ALA A 2 -32.83 -23.82 25.51
N LEU A 3 -34.06 -23.42 25.14
CA LEU A 3 -34.33 -22.50 24.03
C LEU A 3 -34.90 -21.15 24.48
N CYS A 4 -34.63 -20.73 25.73
CA CYS A 4 -35.17 -19.48 26.29
C CYS A 4 -34.16 -18.66 27.11
N ALA A 5 -32.85 -18.78 26.87
CA ALA A 5 -31.83 -18.01 27.62
C ALA A 5 -31.01 -17.03 26.76
N ALA A 6 -31.35 -16.82 25.49
CA ALA A 6 -30.58 -15.95 24.58
C ALA A 6 -31.26 -14.62 24.21
N ILE A 7 -32.45 -14.31 24.75
CA ILE A 7 -33.18 -13.05 24.46
C ILE A 7 -33.15 -12.06 25.65
N ALA A 8 -32.50 -12.42 26.77
CA ALA A 8 -32.51 -11.61 27.99
C ALA A 8 -31.29 -10.68 28.19
N PHE A 9 -30.35 -10.60 27.24
CA PHE A 9 -29.15 -9.75 27.37
C PHE A 9 -29.14 -8.49 26.49
N SER A 10 -30.18 -8.24 25.68
CA SER A 10 -30.28 -7.05 24.81
C SER A 10 -31.28 -5.99 25.29
N LEU A 11 -31.79 -6.07 26.52
CA LEU A 11 -32.88 -5.21 27.01
C LEU A 11 -32.50 -4.19 28.12
N PHE A 12 -31.21 -3.99 28.41
CA PHE A 12 -30.77 -2.96 29.35
C PHE A 12 -29.49 -2.26 28.86
N ARG A 13 -29.55 -1.62 27.69
CA ARG A 13 -28.65 -0.47 27.44
C ARG A 13 -29.31 0.74 28.09
N SER A 14 -28.61 1.43 28.97
CA SER A 14 -29.15 2.65 29.55
C SER A 14 -29.27 3.71 28.45
N ASP A 15 -30.31 4.57 28.50
CA ASP A 15 -30.43 5.71 27.58
C ASP A 15 -29.16 6.59 27.58
N GLU A 16 -28.46 6.62 28.72
CA GLU A 16 -27.18 7.31 28.88
C GLU A 16 -26.04 6.67 28.06
N ASP A 17 -25.92 5.34 28.06
CA ASP A 17 -24.91 4.64 27.25
C ASP A 17 -25.18 4.80 25.75
N GLN A 18 -26.46 4.75 25.35
CA GLN A 18 -26.85 5.00 23.96
C GLN A 18 -26.49 6.43 23.54
N THR A 19 -26.73 7.40 24.41
CA THR A 19 -26.37 8.81 24.17
C THR A 19 -24.85 8.98 24.02
N LYS A 20 -24.04 8.30 24.86
CA LYS A 20 -22.57 8.33 24.77
C LYS A 20 -22.07 7.68 23.48
N GLU A 21 -22.70 6.61 23.01
CA GLU A 21 -22.35 6.00 21.73
C GLU A 21 -22.63 6.90 20.53
N ASP A 22 -23.78 7.56 20.51
CA ASP A 22 -24.12 8.53 19.47
C ASP A 22 -23.13 9.72 19.48
N GLU A 23 -22.70 10.15 20.66
CA GLU A 23 -21.66 11.17 20.83
C GLU A 23 -20.31 10.69 20.28
N MET A 24 -19.88 9.46 20.60
CA MET A 24 -18.65 8.87 20.05
C MET A 24 -18.69 8.82 18.52
N ILE A 25 -19.80 8.37 17.92
CA ILE A 25 -19.96 8.31 16.46
C ILE A 25 -19.85 9.72 15.86
N LEU A 26 -20.47 10.72 16.47
CA LEU A 26 -20.37 12.10 16.02
C LEU A 26 -18.93 12.63 16.10
N LEU A 27 -18.22 12.37 17.19
CA LEU A 27 -16.83 12.78 17.36
C LEU A 27 -15.90 12.09 16.36
N LEU A 28 -16.09 10.80 16.08
CA LEU A 28 -15.35 10.09 15.03
C LEU A 28 -15.58 10.68 13.65
N LYS A 29 -16.83 11.05 13.32
CA LYS A 29 -17.15 11.76 12.06
C LYS A 29 -16.45 13.12 11.99
N LYS A 30 -16.45 13.89 13.09
CA LYS A 30 -15.74 15.18 13.18
C LYS A 30 -14.23 15.00 13.04
N ALA A 31 -13.65 13.97 13.64
CA ALA A 31 -12.24 13.64 13.51
C ALA A 31 -11.88 13.36 12.04
N LYS A 32 -12.64 12.47 11.37
CA LYS A 32 -12.45 12.15 9.96
C LYS A 32 -12.57 13.39 9.06
N LEU A 33 -13.59 14.22 9.27
CA LEU A 33 -13.76 15.48 8.53
C LEU A 33 -12.59 16.45 8.75
N SER A 34 -12.08 16.51 9.98
CA SER A 34 -10.93 17.36 10.31
C SER A 34 -9.67 16.90 9.60
N ILE A 35 -9.43 15.58 9.51
CA ILE A 35 -8.33 15.00 8.71
C ILE A 35 -8.46 15.43 7.24
N HIS A 36 -9.65 15.28 6.64
CA HIS A 36 -9.88 15.70 5.25
C HIS A 36 -9.63 17.19 5.01
N ARG A 37 -9.76 18.03 6.04
CA ARG A 37 -9.49 19.48 5.98
C ARG A 37 -8.04 19.84 6.33
N GLY A 38 -7.17 18.87 6.59
CA GLY A 38 -5.81 19.09 7.08
C GLY A 38 -5.73 19.59 8.52
N GLN A 39 -6.83 19.55 9.27
CA GLN A 39 -6.95 20.02 10.66
C GLN A 39 -6.55 18.91 11.64
N LEU A 40 -5.29 18.47 11.57
CA LEU A 40 -4.83 17.26 12.27
C LEU A 40 -4.90 17.39 13.81
N GLN A 41 -4.65 18.58 14.36
CA GLN A 41 -4.75 18.83 15.80
C GLN A 41 -6.20 18.73 16.31
N ALA A 42 -7.16 19.22 15.52
CA ALA A 42 -8.58 19.08 15.83
C ALA A 42 -8.99 17.60 15.79
N ALA A 43 -8.52 16.84 14.78
CA ALA A 43 -8.76 15.41 14.69
C ALA A 43 -8.24 14.65 15.92
N SER A 44 -6.99 14.91 16.33
CA SER A 44 -6.41 14.33 17.54
C SER A 44 -7.25 14.63 18.79
N SER A 45 -7.69 15.89 18.94
CA SER A 45 -8.54 16.30 20.06
C SER A 45 -9.88 15.54 20.10
N PHE A 46 -10.50 15.32 18.94
CA PHE A 46 -11.74 14.53 18.85
C PHE A 46 -11.50 13.06 19.19
N PHE A 47 -10.40 12.45 18.74
CA PHE A 47 -10.08 11.06 19.10
C PHE A 47 -9.84 10.89 20.60
N HIS A 48 -9.16 11.84 21.26
CA HIS A 48 -9.01 11.80 22.71
C HIS A 48 -10.35 11.83 23.45
N GLN A 49 -11.32 12.64 22.98
CA GLN A 49 -12.67 12.67 23.54
C GLN A 49 -13.39 11.33 23.35
N VAL A 50 -13.30 10.73 22.15
CA VAL A 50 -13.86 9.38 21.89
C VAL A 50 -13.26 8.35 22.83
N LEU A 51 -11.94 8.38 23.02
CA LEU A 51 -11.25 7.41 23.87
C LEU A 51 -11.71 7.50 25.33
N VAL A 52 -11.92 8.71 25.85
CA VAL A 52 -12.47 8.92 27.19
C VAL A 52 -13.86 8.30 27.32
N LEU A 53 -14.77 8.59 26.38
CA LEU A 53 -16.11 8.04 26.37
C LEU A 53 -16.09 6.50 26.26
N ALA A 54 -15.26 5.96 25.37
CA ALA A 54 -15.15 4.53 25.14
C ALA A 54 -14.66 3.78 26.39
N HIS A 55 -13.74 4.37 27.16
CA HIS A 55 -13.33 3.82 28.45
C HIS A 55 -14.44 3.90 29.51
N GLN A 56 -15.22 4.99 29.54
CA GLN A 56 -16.34 5.15 30.48
C GLN A 56 -17.46 4.14 30.22
N THR A 57 -17.72 3.80 28.96
CA THR A 57 -18.74 2.83 28.57
C THR A 57 -18.19 1.40 28.44
N HIS A 58 -16.92 1.17 28.78
CA HIS A 58 -16.22 -0.12 28.59
C HIS A 58 -16.34 -0.69 27.16
N ASN A 59 -16.39 0.18 26.15
CA ASN A 59 -16.55 -0.23 24.76
C ASN A 59 -15.18 -0.53 24.13
N ASN A 60 -14.73 -1.78 24.28
CA ASN A 60 -13.42 -2.24 23.78
C ASN A 60 -13.27 -2.07 22.26
N GLN A 61 -14.33 -2.25 21.48
CA GLN A 61 -14.28 -2.04 20.02
C GLN A 61 -13.99 -0.58 19.68
N ALA A 62 -14.67 0.37 20.35
CA ALA A 62 -14.41 1.80 20.17
C ALA A 62 -13.00 2.19 20.64
N ILE A 63 -12.50 1.59 21.73
CA ILE A 63 -11.12 1.80 22.21
C ILE A 63 -10.11 1.37 21.13
N ILE A 64 -10.21 0.13 20.63
CA ILE A 64 -9.31 -0.42 19.62
C ILE A 64 -9.36 0.45 18.35
N TYR A 65 -10.56 0.74 17.86
CA TYR A 65 -10.74 1.57 16.67
C TYR A 65 -10.09 2.95 16.84
N THR A 66 -10.32 3.60 17.98
CA THR A 66 -9.77 4.93 18.26
C THR A 66 -8.24 4.91 18.32
N TYR A 67 -7.64 3.91 18.97
CA TYR A 67 -6.19 3.74 18.95
C TYR A 67 -5.64 3.55 17.53
N CYS A 68 -6.28 2.71 16.71
CA CYS A 68 -5.86 2.52 15.31
C CYS A 68 -5.95 3.82 14.50
N GLN A 69 -7.02 4.61 14.68
CA GLN A 69 -7.15 5.90 13.98
C GLN A 69 -6.10 6.92 14.43
N MET A 70 -5.82 6.99 15.73
CA MET A 70 -4.75 7.84 16.27
C MET A 70 -3.38 7.39 15.78
N ALA A 71 -3.14 6.09 15.68
CA ALA A 71 -1.89 5.52 15.20
C ALA A 71 -1.67 5.86 13.71
N ASN A 72 -2.70 5.72 12.88
CA ASN A 72 -2.67 6.13 11.48
C ASN A 72 -2.37 7.64 11.33
N LEU A 73 -3.02 8.48 12.15
CA LEU A 73 -2.78 9.92 12.14
C LEU A 73 -1.32 10.25 12.52
N ALA A 74 -0.80 9.62 13.57
CA ALA A 74 0.59 9.77 14.00
C ALA A 74 1.57 9.32 12.92
N PHE A 75 1.29 8.20 12.24
CA PHE A 75 2.12 7.68 11.15
C PHE A 75 2.22 8.67 9.99
N VAL A 76 1.09 9.20 9.52
CA VAL A 76 1.04 10.20 8.43
C VAL A 76 1.77 11.50 8.81
N GLN A 77 1.83 11.83 10.10
CA GLN A 77 2.60 12.97 10.61
C GLN A 77 4.10 12.68 10.80
N GLY A 78 4.57 11.47 10.47
CA GLY A 78 5.96 11.03 10.70
C GLY A 78 6.29 10.77 12.18
N GLN A 79 5.28 10.71 13.05
CA GLN A 79 5.45 10.43 14.49
C GLN A 79 5.50 8.92 14.74
N LEU A 80 6.53 8.26 14.20
CA LEU A 80 6.64 6.80 14.15
C LEU A 80 6.61 6.14 15.55
N ASP A 81 7.26 6.73 16.55
CA ASP A 81 7.25 6.20 17.93
C ASP A 81 5.87 6.26 18.57
N SER A 82 5.09 7.31 18.28
CA SER A 82 3.70 7.44 18.75
C SER A 82 2.81 6.43 18.05
N ALA A 83 2.94 6.29 16.73
CA ALA A 83 2.21 5.30 15.95
C ALA A 83 2.47 3.87 16.46
N GLU A 84 3.75 3.53 16.70
CA GLU A 84 4.17 2.24 17.25
C GLU A 84 3.48 1.94 18.59
N LYS A 85 3.51 2.88 19.52
CA LYS A 85 2.88 2.73 20.85
C LYS A 85 1.37 2.53 20.74
N LEU A 86 0.71 3.29 19.88
CA LEU A 86 -0.75 3.23 19.71
C LEU A 86 -1.19 1.92 19.06
N PHE A 87 -0.48 1.43 18.03
CA PHE A 87 -0.77 0.12 17.44
C PHE A 87 -0.49 -1.03 18.42
N LYS A 88 0.58 -0.96 19.22
CA LYS A 88 0.83 -1.93 20.29
C LYS A 88 -0.29 -1.94 21.33
N ALA A 89 -0.79 -0.76 21.70
CA ALA A 89 -1.92 -0.65 22.63
C ALA A 89 -3.19 -1.28 22.04
N ALA A 90 -3.53 -0.97 20.79
CA ALA A 90 -4.67 -1.56 20.09
C ALA A 90 -4.59 -3.08 20.03
N MET A 91 -3.44 -3.61 19.58
CA MET A 91 -3.19 -5.05 19.50
C MET A 91 -3.25 -5.73 20.88
N ASN A 92 -2.74 -5.08 21.94
CA ASN A 92 -2.84 -5.60 23.29
C ASN A 92 -4.29 -5.69 23.79
N PHE A 93 -5.14 -4.70 23.48
CA PHE A 93 -6.57 -4.76 23.79
C PHE A 93 -7.25 -5.94 23.10
N MET A 94 -6.87 -6.25 21.86
CA MET A 94 -7.41 -7.39 21.12
C MET A 94 -6.98 -8.72 21.75
N LEU A 95 -5.69 -8.89 22.06
CA LEU A 95 -5.15 -10.10 22.68
C LEU A 95 -5.72 -10.35 24.07
N VAL A 96 -5.80 -9.33 24.92
CA VAL A 96 -6.44 -9.42 26.24
C VAL A 96 -7.93 -9.70 26.12
N GLY A 97 -8.57 -9.21 25.05
CA GLY A 97 -9.94 -9.53 24.69
C GLY A 97 -10.16 -10.95 24.16
N GLY A 98 -9.11 -11.77 24.03
CA GLY A 98 -9.18 -13.16 23.61
C GLY A 98 -9.03 -13.40 22.11
N ALA A 99 -8.64 -12.39 21.32
CA ALA A 99 -8.35 -12.57 19.90
C ALA A 99 -7.17 -13.55 19.73
N PRO A 100 -7.31 -14.59 18.88
CA PRO A 100 -6.20 -15.49 18.55
C PRO A 100 -5.02 -14.73 17.94
N GLN A 101 -3.79 -15.22 18.17
CA GLN A 101 -2.60 -14.58 17.60
C GLN A 101 -2.57 -14.63 16.08
N ASP A 102 -3.20 -15.65 15.48
CA ASP A 102 -3.33 -15.80 14.04
C ASP A 102 -4.62 -15.17 13.50
N ASP A 103 -5.36 -14.40 14.30
CA ASP A 103 -6.51 -13.63 13.82
C ASP A 103 -6.09 -12.58 12.78
N ASN A 104 -6.90 -12.40 11.73
CA ASN A 104 -6.56 -11.49 10.63
C ASN A 104 -6.36 -10.04 11.13
N ALA A 105 -7.11 -9.61 12.15
CA ALA A 105 -6.96 -8.28 12.71
C ALA A 105 -5.66 -8.14 13.51
N ILE A 106 -5.20 -9.19 14.21
CA ILE A 106 -3.88 -9.19 14.88
C ILE A 106 -2.75 -9.14 13.85
N ILE A 107 -2.89 -9.89 12.77
CA ILE A 107 -1.92 -9.89 11.67
C ILE A 107 -1.91 -8.53 10.97
N GLU A 108 -3.05 -7.87 10.78
CA GLU A 108 -3.10 -6.51 10.24
C GLU A 108 -2.35 -5.52 11.13
N MET A 109 -2.52 -5.58 12.46
CA MET A 109 -1.75 -4.74 13.39
C MET A 109 -0.25 -5.04 13.34
N SER A 110 0.10 -6.32 13.20
CA SER A 110 1.49 -6.76 13.06
C SER A 110 2.12 -6.24 11.76
N LEU A 111 1.35 -6.22 10.66
CA LEU A 111 1.78 -5.63 9.39
C LEU A 111 2.08 -4.14 9.55
N LYS A 112 1.18 -3.38 10.19
CA LYS A 112 1.40 -1.94 10.46
C LYS A 112 2.65 -1.70 11.29
N LEU A 113 2.89 -2.52 12.32
CA LEU A 113 4.09 -2.44 13.14
C LEU A 113 5.36 -2.79 12.34
N ALA A 114 5.32 -3.82 11.49
CA ALA A 114 6.45 -4.17 10.63
C ALA A 114 6.83 -3.03 9.68
N THR A 115 5.84 -2.36 9.08
CA THR A 115 6.07 -1.16 8.26
C THR A 115 6.67 -0.02 9.08
N ILE A 116 6.16 0.24 10.29
CA ILE A 116 6.74 1.28 11.17
C ILE A 116 8.19 0.96 11.52
N TYR A 117 8.51 -0.30 11.82
CA TYR A 117 9.88 -0.71 12.12
C TYR A 117 10.81 -0.54 10.91
N ALA A 118 10.32 -0.80 9.69
CA ALA A 118 11.07 -0.53 8.47
C ALA A 118 11.40 0.97 8.34
N GLU A 119 10.42 1.85 8.52
CA GLU A 119 10.61 3.31 8.48
C GLU A 119 11.54 3.84 9.60
N GLN A 120 11.53 3.19 10.77
CA GLN A 120 12.44 3.49 11.88
C GLN A 120 13.84 2.87 11.70
N ASN A 121 14.11 2.17 10.59
CA ASN A 121 15.35 1.43 10.35
C ASN A 121 15.64 0.33 11.40
N LYS A 122 14.59 -0.21 12.05
CA LYS A 122 14.68 -1.36 12.97
C LYS A 122 14.56 -2.67 12.18
N LEU A 123 15.57 -2.94 11.35
CA LEU A 123 15.53 -3.96 10.30
C LEU A 123 15.16 -5.35 10.80
N GLU A 124 15.76 -5.82 11.89
CA GLU A 124 15.45 -7.15 12.44
C GLU A 124 13.97 -7.27 12.83
N LEU A 125 13.41 -6.26 13.50
CA LEU A 125 12.00 -6.28 13.89
C LEU A 125 11.06 -6.21 12.68
N ALA A 126 11.44 -5.45 11.64
CA ALA A 126 10.69 -5.40 10.40
C ALA A 126 10.65 -6.77 9.70
N GLU A 127 11.80 -7.43 9.54
CA GLU A 127 11.89 -8.77 8.93
C GLU A 127 11.04 -9.79 9.69
N HIS A 128 11.17 -9.84 11.02
CA HIS A 128 10.38 -10.76 11.85
C HIS A 128 8.89 -10.46 11.74
N GLY A 129 8.49 -9.19 11.74
CA GLY A 129 7.09 -8.80 11.59
C GLY A 129 6.50 -9.22 10.25
N PHE A 130 7.22 -8.97 9.15
CA PHE A 130 6.79 -9.41 7.82
C PHE A 130 6.73 -10.93 7.69
N MET A 131 7.72 -11.65 8.24
CA MET A 131 7.75 -13.11 8.26
C MET A 131 6.56 -13.68 9.03
N PHE A 132 6.32 -13.18 10.24
CA PHE A 132 5.17 -13.56 11.06
C PHE A 132 3.85 -13.38 10.30
N CYS A 133 3.67 -12.24 9.63
CA CYS A 133 2.44 -11.98 8.88
C CYS A 133 2.26 -12.98 7.74
N THR A 134 3.27 -13.19 6.90
CA THR A 134 3.13 -14.09 5.74
C THR A 134 2.97 -15.55 6.16
N GLU A 135 3.78 -16.04 7.10
CA GLU A 135 3.74 -17.44 7.53
C GLU A 135 2.42 -17.77 8.25
N SER A 136 1.91 -16.85 9.07
CA SER A 136 0.63 -17.06 9.77
C SER A 136 -0.55 -17.16 8.79
N LEU A 137 -0.57 -16.29 7.77
CA LEU A 137 -1.62 -16.30 6.76
C LEU A 137 -1.51 -17.52 5.84
N GLU A 138 -0.31 -17.87 5.39
CA GLU A 138 -0.08 -19.06 4.57
C GLU A 138 -0.48 -20.33 5.33
N ALA A 139 -0.13 -20.45 6.61
CA ALA A 139 -0.54 -21.59 7.44
C ALA A 139 -2.07 -21.68 7.60
N LYS A 140 -2.77 -20.54 7.74
CA LYS A 140 -4.24 -20.52 7.78
C LYS A 140 -4.86 -20.96 6.46
N LEU A 141 -4.29 -20.53 5.34
CA LEU A 141 -4.77 -20.90 4.01
C LEU A 141 -4.54 -22.38 3.70
N GLU A 142 -3.42 -22.96 4.12
CA GLU A 142 -3.19 -24.40 3.95
C GLU A 142 -4.15 -25.22 4.80
N LYS A 143 -4.38 -24.84 6.07
CA LYS A 143 -5.41 -25.49 6.91
C LYS A 143 -6.80 -25.46 6.27
N HIS A 144 -7.18 -24.32 5.67
CA HIS A 144 -8.47 -24.21 4.98
C HIS A 144 -8.55 -25.11 3.73
N LYS A 145 -7.43 -25.29 3.02
CA LYS A 145 -7.37 -26.14 1.82
C LYS A 145 -7.53 -27.63 2.16
N GLU A 146 -7.08 -28.04 3.34
CA GLU A 146 -7.21 -29.41 3.87
C GLU A 146 -8.63 -29.76 4.35
N LEU A 147 -9.52 -28.76 4.52
CA LEU A 147 -10.91 -29.01 4.91
C LEU A 147 -11.68 -29.78 3.83
N PRO A 148 -12.52 -30.77 4.20
CA PRO A 148 -13.47 -31.40 3.29
C PRO A 148 -14.40 -30.37 2.64
N GLU A 149 -14.78 -30.59 1.37
CA GLU A 149 -15.69 -29.67 0.65
C GLU A 149 -17.03 -29.46 1.37
N GLU A 150 -17.49 -30.47 2.11
CA GLU A 150 -18.74 -30.42 2.90
C GLU A 150 -18.64 -29.49 4.12
N GLU A 151 -17.42 -29.23 4.60
CA GLU A 151 -17.18 -28.35 5.75
C GLU A 151 -17.01 -26.90 5.33
N LYS A 152 -16.68 -26.62 4.06
CA LYS A 152 -16.44 -25.27 3.50
C LYS A 152 -17.73 -24.46 3.38
N THR A 153 -18.10 -23.82 4.48
CA THR A 153 -19.25 -22.91 4.53
C THR A 153 -18.99 -21.62 3.76
N GLU A 154 -20.05 -20.91 3.37
CA GLU A 154 -19.94 -19.58 2.74
C GLU A 154 -19.15 -18.58 3.62
N GLU A 155 -19.29 -18.67 4.94
CA GLU A 155 -18.56 -17.83 5.90
C GLU A 155 -17.06 -18.13 5.90
N GLN A 156 -16.68 -19.41 5.82
CA GLN A 156 -15.27 -19.80 5.74
C GLN A 156 -14.64 -19.42 4.41
N GLU A 157 -15.37 -19.54 3.30
CA GLU A 157 -14.89 -19.07 1.99
C GLU A 157 -14.72 -17.55 1.95
N ALA A 158 -15.62 -16.80 2.58
CA ALA A 158 -15.48 -15.36 2.76
C ALA A 158 -14.22 -15.03 3.59
N LEU A 159 -14.02 -15.71 4.72
CA LEU A 159 -12.84 -15.54 5.57
C LEU A 159 -11.55 -15.95 4.85
N ARG A 160 -11.57 -17.01 4.04
CA ARG A 160 -10.45 -17.46 3.21
C ARG A 160 -10.10 -16.40 2.17
N LYS A 161 -11.09 -15.80 1.53
CA LYS A 161 -10.89 -14.67 0.61
C LYS A 161 -10.26 -13.47 1.31
N GLU A 162 -10.78 -13.07 2.46
CA GLU A 162 -10.19 -11.98 3.28
C GLU A 162 -8.75 -12.27 3.68
N THR A 163 -8.47 -13.51 4.11
CA THR A 163 -7.12 -13.96 4.50
C THR A 163 -6.16 -13.89 3.31
N ARG A 164 -6.60 -14.27 2.11
CA ARG A 164 -5.79 -14.14 0.88
C ARG A 164 -5.50 -12.69 0.54
N LEU A 165 -6.51 -11.82 0.60
CA LEU A 165 -6.31 -10.39 0.34
C LEU A 165 -5.33 -9.77 1.35
N LEU A 166 -5.42 -10.14 2.62
CA LEU A 166 -4.47 -9.70 3.64
C LEU A 166 -3.04 -10.22 3.34
N LEU A 167 -2.89 -11.46 2.85
CA LEU A 167 -1.59 -11.98 2.41
C LEU A 167 -1.04 -11.16 1.24
N GLY A 168 -1.87 -10.82 0.26
CA GLY A 168 -1.50 -9.92 -0.84
C GLY A 168 -0.97 -8.57 -0.34
N LEU A 169 -1.64 -7.96 0.65
CA LEU A 169 -1.19 -6.70 1.27
C LEU A 169 0.13 -6.84 2.05
N CYS A 170 0.33 -7.98 2.73
CA CYS A 170 1.57 -8.27 3.44
C CYS A 170 2.75 -8.41 2.46
N LEU A 171 2.54 -9.15 1.37
CA LEU A 171 3.53 -9.35 0.31
C LEU A 171 3.88 -8.04 -0.37
N ASP A 172 2.88 -7.24 -0.75
CA ASP A 172 3.07 -5.89 -1.31
C ASP A 172 3.93 -4.99 -0.40
N SER A 173 3.59 -4.92 0.89
CA SER A 173 4.34 -4.10 1.85
C SER A 173 5.76 -4.61 2.08
N ARG A 174 5.96 -5.94 2.11
CA ARG A 174 7.28 -6.56 2.22
C ARG A 174 8.11 -6.35 0.95
N ALA A 175 7.47 -6.34 -0.23
CA ALA A 175 8.11 -6.06 -1.51
C ALA A 175 8.68 -4.65 -1.53
N ARG A 176 7.91 -3.63 -1.10
CA ARG A 176 8.40 -2.25 -0.93
C ARG A 176 9.62 -2.17 -0.03
N TYR A 177 9.56 -2.80 1.15
CA TYR A 177 10.68 -2.83 2.09
C TYR A 177 11.93 -3.55 1.52
N ARG A 178 11.74 -4.66 0.80
CA ARG A 178 12.84 -5.39 0.14
C ARG A 178 13.43 -4.58 -1.01
N ALA A 179 12.61 -3.84 -1.76
CA ALA A 179 13.05 -2.96 -2.82
C ALA A 179 13.92 -1.81 -2.28
N SER A 180 13.50 -1.17 -1.18
CA SER A 180 14.31 -0.12 -0.53
C SER A 180 15.62 -0.67 0.03
N ALA A 181 15.65 -1.95 0.42
CA ALA A 181 16.87 -2.66 0.80
C ALA A 181 17.69 -3.22 -0.37
N LEU A 182 17.35 -2.86 -1.62
CA LEU A 182 17.98 -3.32 -2.88
C LEU A 182 17.94 -4.84 -3.11
N ARG A 183 17.01 -5.55 -2.45
CA ARG A 183 16.79 -7.00 -2.63
C ARG A 183 15.77 -7.24 -3.74
N LEU A 184 16.09 -6.78 -4.95
CA LEU A 184 15.16 -6.67 -6.07
C LEU A 184 14.53 -8.01 -6.48
N THR A 185 15.29 -9.12 -6.45
CA THR A 185 14.75 -10.45 -6.80
C THR A 185 13.67 -10.91 -5.82
N GLN A 186 13.87 -10.67 -4.53
CA GLN A 186 12.87 -11.03 -3.52
C GLN A 186 11.66 -10.08 -3.58
N ALA A 187 11.88 -8.80 -3.86
CA ALA A 187 10.79 -7.84 -4.08
C ALA A 187 9.94 -8.20 -5.29
N ALA A 188 10.55 -8.57 -6.43
CA ALA A 188 9.83 -9.00 -7.63
C ALA A 188 8.97 -10.24 -7.35
N GLN A 189 9.49 -11.21 -6.59
CA GLN A 189 8.71 -12.40 -6.21
C GLN A 189 7.50 -12.04 -5.33
N ASP A 190 7.70 -11.17 -4.34
CA ASP A 190 6.61 -10.73 -3.47
C ASP A 190 5.54 -9.95 -4.26
N TYR A 191 5.93 -9.02 -5.13
CA TYR A 191 5.00 -8.30 -6.00
C TYR A 191 4.25 -9.23 -6.96
N GLN A 192 4.93 -10.21 -7.55
CA GLN A 192 4.29 -11.20 -8.42
C GLN A 192 3.23 -12.01 -7.65
N ASN A 193 3.58 -12.51 -6.46
CA ASN A 193 2.64 -13.25 -5.62
C ASN A 193 1.45 -12.38 -5.17
N ALA A 194 1.70 -11.13 -4.79
CA ALA A 194 0.64 -10.16 -4.46
C ALA A 194 -0.27 -9.88 -5.65
N LEU A 195 0.31 -9.68 -6.84
CA LEU A 195 -0.40 -9.46 -8.10
C LEU A 195 -1.31 -10.64 -8.43
N ASP A 196 -0.82 -11.87 -8.32
CA ASP A 196 -1.59 -13.07 -8.61
C ASP A 196 -2.75 -13.26 -7.64
N ILE A 197 -2.56 -12.95 -6.35
CA ILE A 197 -3.62 -12.94 -5.35
C ILE A 197 -4.70 -11.90 -5.71
N CYS A 198 -4.31 -10.64 -5.94
CA CYS A 198 -5.26 -9.57 -6.25
C CYS A 198 -6.03 -9.84 -7.55
N ARG A 199 -5.32 -10.30 -8.59
CA ARG A 199 -5.93 -10.71 -9.86
C ARG A 199 -6.98 -11.81 -9.66
N GLN A 200 -6.67 -12.85 -8.88
CA GLN A 200 -7.58 -13.97 -8.65
C GLN A 200 -8.81 -13.57 -7.81
N GLU A 201 -8.61 -12.74 -6.78
CA GLU A 201 -9.68 -12.43 -5.82
C GLU A 201 -10.53 -11.20 -6.19
N GLN A 202 -9.97 -10.26 -6.96
CA GLN A 202 -10.58 -8.96 -7.28
C GLN A 202 -10.68 -8.69 -8.78
N GLY A 203 -9.96 -9.43 -9.63
CA GLY A 203 -9.96 -9.28 -11.08
C GLY A 203 -8.87 -8.35 -11.62
N GLU A 204 -8.72 -8.37 -12.94
CA GLU A 204 -7.64 -7.68 -13.67
C GLU A 204 -7.73 -6.16 -13.60
N THR A 205 -8.96 -5.63 -13.60
CA THR A 205 -9.24 -4.19 -13.63
C THR A 205 -9.33 -3.56 -12.24
N HIS A 206 -9.15 -4.33 -11.17
CA HIS A 206 -9.18 -3.80 -9.82
C HIS A 206 -8.01 -2.82 -9.61
N PRO A 207 -8.23 -1.66 -8.97
CA PRO A 207 -7.19 -0.66 -8.76
C PRO A 207 -5.88 -1.21 -8.21
N GLN A 208 -5.96 -2.07 -7.18
CA GLN A 208 -4.77 -2.69 -6.59
C GLN A 208 -4.02 -3.61 -7.56
N THR A 209 -4.74 -4.36 -8.41
CA THR A 209 -4.13 -5.24 -9.41
C THR A 209 -3.31 -4.42 -10.42
N VAL A 210 -3.87 -3.29 -10.87
CA VAL A 210 -3.23 -2.38 -11.82
C VAL A 210 -1.99 -1.71 -11.22
N VAL A 211 -2.05 -1.29 -9.95
CA VAL A 211 -0.90 -0.73 -9.22
C VAL A 211 0.21 -1.78 -9.07
N LEU A 212 -0.12 -3.00 -8.64
CA LEU A 212 0.86 -4.09 -8.47
C LEU A 212 1.58 -4.47 -9.78
N MET A 213 0.90 -4.38 -10.93
CA MET A 213 1.56 -4.55 -12.23
C MET A 213 2.63 -3.47 -12.46
N SER A 214 2.30 -2.21 -12.17
CA SER A 214 3.25 -1.11 -12.33
C SER A 214 4.43 -1.24 -11.38
N ASP A 215 4.18 -1.62 -10.12
CA ASP A 215 5.25 -1.78 -9.12
C ASP A 215 6.18 -2.93 -9.48
N LEU A 216 5.63 -4.07 -9.92
CA LEU A 216 6.43 -5.17 -10.45
C LEU A 216 7.24 -4.73 -11.67
N ALA A 217 6.65 -3.98 -12.60
CA ALA A 217 7.36 -3.46 -13.77
C ALA A 217 8.55 -2.57 -13.36
N THR A 218 8.37 -1.68 -12.39
CA THR A 218 9.46 -0.86 -11.85
C THR A 218 10.57 -1.72 -11.26
N ILE A 219 10.26 -2.80 -10.52
CA ILE A 219 11.29 -3.69 -9.99
C ILE A 219 12.01 -4.45 -11.11
N LEU A 220 11.29 -4.96 -12.11
CA LEU A 220 11.88 -5.63 -13.27
C LEU A 220 12.84 -4.70 -14.03
N ASP A 221 12.46 -3.45 -14.20
CA ASP A 221 13.28 -2.43 -14.82
C ASP A 221 14.56 -2.14 -14.03
N LEU A 222 14.47 -2.05 -12.69
CA LEU A 222 15.63 -1.93 -11.81
C LEU A 222 16.55 -3.16 -11.85
N GLN A 223 16.03 -4.33 -12.22
CA GLN A 223 16.83 -5.55 -12.47
C GLN A 223 17.48 -5.55 -13.87
N GLY A 224 17.23 -4.55 -14.71
CA GLY A 224 17.69 -4.51 -16.10
C GLY A 224 16.81 -5.31 -17.08
N ARG A 225 15.67 -5.83 -16.62
CA ARG A 225 14.71 -6.61 -17.44
C ARG A 225 13.71 -5.68 -18.13
N HIS A 226 14.23 -4.74 -18.91
CA HIS A 226 13.47 -3.61 -19.43
C HIS A 226 12.32 -4.01 -20.37
N ASP A 227 12.52 -5.02 -21.22
CA ASP A 227 11.47 -5.46 -22.16
C ASP A 227 10.27 -6.07 -21.43
N GLU A 228 10.52 -6.87 -20.39
CA GLU A 228 9.47 -7.46 -19.56
C GLU A 228 8.73 -6.38 -18.74
N ALA A 229 9.49 -5.42 -18.20
CA ALA A 229 8.92 -4.27 -17.51
C ALA A 229 8.02 -3.44 -18.44
N LEU A 230 8.46 -3.18 -19.68
CA LEU A 230 7.72 -2.38 -20.63
C LEU A 230 6.39 -3.02 -21.04
N VAL A 231 6.38 -4.33 -21.29
CA VAL A 231 5.14 -5.07 -21.60
C VAL A 231 4.16 -4.98 -20.43
N LEU A 232 4.65 -5.17 -19.20
CA LEU A 232 3.80 -5.18 -18.02
C LEU A 232 3.22 -3.79 -17.70
N VAL A 233 4.04 -2.74 -17.76
CA VAL A 233 3.58 -1.37 -17.49
C VAL A 233 2.65 -0.86 -18.58
N GLN A 234 2.86 -1.23 -19.85
CA GLN A 234 1.94 -0.87 -20.94
C GLN A 234 0.56 -1.48 -20.72
N HIS A 235 0.51 -2.73 -20.26
CA HIS A 235 -0.76 -3.36 -19.90
C HIS A 235 -1.44 -2.63 -18.73
N ALA A 236 -0.71 -2.29 -17.68
CA ALA A 236 -1.22 -1.51 -16.55
C ALA A 236 -1.75 -0.12 -16.97
N VAL A 237 -1.02 0.59 -17.85
CA VAL A 237 -1.43 1.90 -18.40
C VAL A 237 -2.71 1.76 -19.23
N HIS A 238 -2.83 0.72 -20.06
CA HIS A 238 -4.04 0.48 -20.84
C HIS A 238 -5.26 0.21 -19.95
N LEU A 239 -5.12 -0.67 -18.96
CA LEU A 239 -6.18 -0.98 -18.00
C LEU A 239 -6.58 0.26 -17.19
N SER A 240 -5.60 0.98 -16.62
CA SER A 240 -5.88 2.21 -15.85
C SER A 240 -6.62 3.27 -16.65
N GLN A 241 -6.31 3.43 -17.94
CA GLN A 241 -7.03 4.33 -18.82
C GLN A 241 -8.48 3.89 -19.03
N SER A 242 -8.71 2.60 -19.27
CA SER A 242 -10.05 2.06 -19.54
C SER A 242 -11.03 2.21 -18.37
N VAL A 243 -10.54 2.17 -17.13
CA VAL A 243 -11.36 2.24 -15.91
C VAL A 243 -11.32 3.60 -15.22
N GLY A 244 -10.57 4.57 -15.76
CA GLY A 244 -10.41 5.89 -15.15
C GLY A 244 -9.73 5.84 -13.78
N HIS A 245 -8.64 5.08 -13.67
CA HIS A 245 -7.90 4.90 -12.42
C HIS A 245 -7.35 6.25 -11.90
N PRO A 246 -7.48 6.57 -10.60
CA PRO A 246 -7.05 7.87 -10.05
C PRO A 246 -5.55 8.12 -10.24
N ASP A 247 -4.73 7.07 -10.15
CA ASP A 247 -3.27 7.15 -10.27
C ASP A 247 -2.74 6.88 -11.69
N HIS A 248 -3.57 7.05 -12.73
CA HIS A 248 -3.14 6.83 -14.11
C HIS A 248 -1.90 7.67 -14.48
N HIS A 249 -1.77 8.88 -13.93
CA HIS A 249 -0.58 9.73 -14.13
C HIS A 249 0.69 9.14 -13.54
N VAL A 250 0.61 8.41 -12.42
CA VAL A 250 1.76 7.73 -11.82
C VAL A 250 2.23 6.61 -12.74
N LEU A 251 1.31 5.78 -13.23
CA LEU A 251 1.61 4.67 -14.15
C LEU A 251 2.24 5.15 -15.46
N LEU A 252 1.72 6.24 -16.03
CA LEU A 252 2.33 6.88 -17.21
C LEU A 252 3.75 7.38 -16.92
N GLY A 253 3.98 7.98 -15.75
CA GLY A 253 5.32 8.41 -15.32
C GLY A 253 6.29 7.23 -15.18
N ASN A 254 5.84 6.10 -14.64
CA ASN A 254 6.64 4.89 -14.53
C ASN A 254 6.98 4.31 -15.91
N MET A 255 6.00 4.23 -16.82
CA MET A 255 6.24 3.80 -18.20
C MET A 255 7.25 4.71 -18.91
N ALA A 256 7.15 6.03 -18.73
CA ALA A 256 8.11 6.98 -19.29
C ALA A 256 9.54 6.78 -18.75
N GLY A 257 9.70 6.39 -17.48
CA GLY A 257 10.98 6.03 -16.90
C GLY A 257 11.57 4.74 -17.49
N ILE A 258 10.75 3.72 -17.69
CA ILE A 258 11.18 2.47 -18.34
C ILE A 258 11.61 2.73 -19.79
N LEU A 259 10.86 3.57 -20.52
CA LEU A 259 11.21 4.00 -21.88
C LEU A 259 12.53 4.79 -21.92
N LEU A 260 12.81 5.60 -20.90
CA LEU A 260 14.09 6.29 -20.77
C LEU A 260 15.24 5.28 -20.63
N HIS A 261 15.08 4.22 -19.85
CA HIS A 261 16.10 3.19 -19.67
C HIS A 261 16.38 2.39 -20.95
N THR A 262 15.36 2.15 -21.79
CA THR A 262 15.52 1.52 -23.11
C THR A 262 16.03 2.46 -24.21
N GLY A 263 16.26 3.74 -23.91
CA GLY A 263 16.76 4.73 -24.87
C GLY A 263 15.69 5.31 -25.81
N GLN A 264 14.40 5.04 -25.55
CA GLN A 264 13.27 5.59 -26.31
C GLN A 264 12.94 7.01 -25.81
N LEU A 265 13.90 7.93 -25.98
CA LEU A 265 13.86 9.26 -25.36
C LEU A 265 12.66 10.11 -25.80
N GLU A 266 12.27 10.04 -27.08
CA GLU A 266 11.15 10.81 -27.63
C GLU A 266 9.81 10.38 -27.03
N ASP A 267 9.56 9.07 -26.94
CA ASP A 267 8.36 8.52 -26.32
C ASP A 267 8.35 8.79 -24.81
N SER A 268 9.50 8.66 -24.14
CA SER A 268 9.65 9.01 -22.72
C SER A 268 9.24 10.46 -22.44
N VAL A 269 9.72 11.45 -23.22
CA VAL A 269 9.30 12.85 -23.05
C VAL A 269 7.80 13.02 -23.27
N ARG A 270 7.22 12.40 -24.30
CA ARG A 270 5.78 12.52 -24.58
C ARG A 270 4.96 12.06 -23.38
N PHE A 271 5.26 10.86 -22.86
CA PHE A 271 4.51 10.29 -21.75
C PHE A 271 4.76 11.02 -20.42
N TYR A 272 5.98 11.51 -20.16
CA TYR A 272 6.21 12.36 -19.00
C TYR A 272 5.42 13.68 -19.06
N GLN A 273 5.31 14.31 -20.24
CA GLN A 273 4.53 15.53 -20.39
C GLN A 273 3.04 15.29 -20.17
N GLU A 274 2.51 14.18 -20.68
CA GLU A 274 1.13 13.74 -20.46
C GLU A 274 0.88 13.47 -18.97
N ALA A 275 1.73 12.65 -18.34
CA ALA A 275 1.68 12.37 -16.91
C ALA A 275 1.72 13.65 -16.06
N LEU A 276 2.56 14.62 -16.42
CA LEU A 276 2.67 15.89 -15.71
C LEU A 276 1.40 16.73 -15.83
N GLY A 277 0.73 16.70 -16.99
CA GLY A 277 -0.55 17.36 -17.21
C GLY A 277 -1.64 16.79 -16.30
N LEU A 278 -1.73 15.45 -16.24
CA LEU A 278 -2.70 14.74 -15.41
C LEU A 278 -2.41 14.90 -13.91
N ALA A 279 -1.14 14.81 -13.49
CA ALA A 279 -0.74 15.02 -12.10
C ALA A 279 -1.10 16.43 -11.60
N ARG A 280 -0.98 17.47 -12.45
CA ARG A 280 -1.44 18.83 -12.12
C ARG A 280 -2.96 18.90 -11.93
N GLN A 281 -3.73 18.20 -12.76
CA GLN A 281 -5.19 18.16 -12.64
C GLN A 281 -5.61 17.44 -11.35
N ALA A 282 -4.88 16.40 -10.96
CA ALA A 282 -5.09 15.66 -9.71
C ALA A 282 -4.59 16.42 -8.45
N GLY A 283 -3.75 17.45 -8.62
CA GLY A 283 -3.09 18.14 -7.50
C GLY A 283 -2.00 17.29 -6.82
N ASP A 284 -1.48 16.27 -7.50
CA ASP A 284 -0.49 15.35 -6.97
C ASP A 284 0.93 15.95 -7.07
N GLN A 285 1.35 16.61 -6.00
CA GLN A 285 2.65 17.30 -5.95
C GLN A 285 3.84 16.35 -5.96
N GLU A 286 3.69 15.15 -5.41
CA GLU A 286 4.74 14.15 -5.34
C GLU A 286 5.03 13.57 -6.72
N ALA A 287 3.98 13.12 -7.43
CA ALA A 287 4.11 12.65 -8.80
C ALA A 287 4.67 13.74 -9.72
N MET A 288 4.21 14.99 -9.56
CA MET A 288 4.76 16.11 -10.32
C MET A 288 6.27 16.30 -10.11
N ASN A 289 6.78 16.08 -8.91
CA ASN A 289 8.21 16.21 -8.63
C ASN A 289 8.99 15.04 -9.25
N HIS A 290 8.52 13.81 -9.06
CA HIS A 290 9.11 12.61 -9.67
C HIS A 290 9.19 12.71 -11.21
N ILE A 291 8.10 13.12 -11.86
CA ILE A 291 8.04 13.31 -13.32
C ILE A 291 9.02 14.39 -13.80
N LYS A 292 9.16 15.49 -13.06
CA LYS A 292 10.13 16.55 -13.41
C LYS A 292 11.57 16.05 -13.33
N ASP A 293 11.88 15.19 -12.36
CA ASP A 293 13.21 14.62 -12.24
C ASP A 293 13.51 13.64 -13.39
N GLY A 294 12.51 12.84 -13.79
CA GLY A 294 12.58 12.03 -15.01
C GLY A 294 12.86 12.86 -16.26
N LEU A 295 12.14 13.98 -16.45
CA LEU A 295 12.37 14.90 -17.58
C LEU A 295 13.79 15.49 -17.59
N LYS A 296 14.34 15.87 -16.43
CA LYS A 296 15.73 16.35 -16.33
C LYS A 296 16.73 15.27 -16.76
N GLU A 297 16.50 14.02 -16.36
CA GLU A 297 17.38 12.92 -16.77
C GLU A 297 17.30 12.67 -18.28
N VAL A 298 16.12 12.81 -18.91
CA VAL A 298 16.00 12.75 -20.37
C VAL A 298 16.83 13.85 -21.06
N GLU A 299 16.76 15.08 -20.56
CA GLU A 299 17.55 16.21 -21.11
C GLU A 299 19.05 15.98 -20.99
N LYS A 300 19.49 15.38 -19.88
CA LYS A 300 20.89 15.00 -19.67
C LYS A 300 21.34 13.95 -20.69
N ARG A 301 20.58 12.85 -20.87
CA ARG A 301 20.90 11.81 -21.87
C ARG A 301 20.94 12.38 -23.30
N ARG A 302 19.96 13.20 -23.68
CA ARG A 302 19.96 13.91 -24.99
C ARG A 302 21.19 14.78 -25.21
N SER A 303 21.72 15.38 -24.14
CA SER A 303 22.90 16.25 -24.22
C SER A 303 24.17 15.42 -24.39
N GLN A 304 24.26 14.27 -23.70
CA GLN A 304 25.35 13.30 -23.88
C GLN A 304 25.37 12.73 -25.30
N GLU A 305 24.23 12.27 -25.83
CA GLU A 305 24.14 11.76 -27.21
C GLU A 305 24.54 12.81 -28.26
N ARG A 306 24.17 14.08 -28.05
CA ARG A 306 24.58 15.18 -28.93
C ARG A 306 26.09 15.44 -28.86
N TYR A 307 26.67 15.34 -27.68
CA TYR A 307 28.12 15.52 -27.49
C TYR A 307 28.90 14.37 -28.16
N GLU A 308 28.48 13.12 -27.96
CA GLU A 308 29.09 11.93 -28.59
C GLU A 308 28.99 11.97 -30.12
N LYS A 309 27.83 12.37 -30.65
CA LYS A 309 27.63 12.58 -32.10
C LYS A 309 28.59 13.64 -32.65
N ARG A 310 28.79 14.76 -31.94
CA ARG A 310 29.74 15.81 -32.35
C ARG A 310 31.21 15.36 -32.26
N GLY A 311 31.60 14.67 -31.19
CA GLY A 311 32.96 14.18 -30.99
C GLY A 311 33.37 13.12 -32.02
N SER A 312 32.44 12.27 -32.44
CA SER A 312 32.66 11.28 -33.52
C SER A 312 32.74 11.89 -34.92
N THR A 313 32.16 13.08 -35.16
CA THR A 313 32.27 13.77 -36.46
C THR A 313 33.64 14.45 -36.64
N THR A 314 34.27 14.90 -35.55
CA THR A 314 35.60 15.56 -35.57
C THR A 314 36.80 14.62 -35.76
N MET A 315 36.62 13.29 -35.67
CA MET A 315 37.71 12.31 -35.90
C MET A 315 37.73 11.69 -37.31
N LYS A 316 36.86 12.14 -38.21
CA LYS A 316 36.91 11.78 -39.64
C LYS A 316 37.49 12.94 -40.46
N GLU A 317 38.78 13.21 -40.33
CA GLU A 317 39.50 13.99 -41.35
C GLU A 317 39.88 13.06 -42.53
N PRO A 318 39.84 13.56 -43.77
CA PRO A 318 39.99 12.74 -44.96
C PRO A 318 41.46 12.35 -45.16
N GLU A 319 41.73 11.06 -45.42
CA GLU A 319 43.00 10.65 -46.03
C GLU A 319 43.14 11.40 -47.36
N HIS A 320 43.98 12.43 -47.37
CA HIS A 320 44.36 13.13 -48.60
C HIS A 320 45.08 12.15 -49.52
N GLY A 321 44.39 11.76 -50.59
CA GLY A 321 45.00 11.15 -51.76
C GLY A 321 46.12 12.04 -52.28
N SER A 322 47.33 11.48 -52.28
CA SER A 322 48.48 12.05 -52.97
C SER A 322 48.62 11.30 -54.30
N VAL A 323 48.41 12.02 -55.40
CA VAL A 323 48.72 11.63 -56.79
C VAL A 323 50.22 11.76 -57.02
#